data_AF-A0A6I1VW99-F1
#
_entry.id   AF-A0A6I1VW99-F1
#
_cell.length_a   1.000
_cell.length_b   1.000
_cell.length_c   1.000
_cell.angle_alpha   90.00
_cell.angle_beta   90.00
_cell.angle_gamma   90.00
#
_symmetry.space_group_name_H-M   'P 1'
#
loop_
_entity.id
_entity.type
_entity.pdbx_description
1 polymer ?
#
loop_
_entity_poly.entity_id
_entity_poly.type
_entity_poly.pdbx_seq_one_letter_code
_entity_poly.pdbx_strand_id
1 'polypeptide(L)' 'MKHDSIEKNIGLMAFFMVIAVSIGGLTQIVPLFFQDVTNNPVEGMKPRNALELEGRDVY' A
#
# COMPACT_ATOMS: atom_id res chain seq x y z
N MET A 1 -32.84 2.78 -13.13
CA MET A 1 -31.63 2.30 -12.42
C MET A 1 -31.53 3.09 -11.13
N LYS A 2 -31.84 2.50 -9.96
CA LYS A 2 -32.04 3.31 -8.75
C LYS A 2 -30.73 3.52 -7.98
N HIS A 3 -29.88 4.37 -8.56
CA HIS A 3 -28.75 5.01 -7.86
C HIS A 3 -29.26 5.88 -6.69
N ASP A 4 -30.48 6.39 -6.83
CA ASP A 4 -31.24 7.19 -5.86
C ASP A 4 -31.32 6.58 -4.44
N SER A 5 -31.31 5.25 -4.30
CA SER A 5 -31.32 4.59 -2.97
C SER A 5 -29.99 4.70 -2.22
N ILE A 6 -28.87 4.77 -2.94
CA ILE A 6 -27.52 4.94 -2.39
C ILE A 6 -27.27 6.42 -2.12
N GLU A 7 -27.71 7.30 -3.03
CA GLU A 7 -27.53 8.74 -2.90
C GLU A 7 -28.25 9.35 -1.69
N LYS A 8 -29.40 8.78 -1.31
CA LYS A 8 -30.15 9.21 -0.13
C LYS A 8 -29.58 8.68 1.19
N ASN A 9 -28.67 7.71 1.17
CA ASN A 9 -28.08 7.10 2.36
C ASN A 9 -26.58 7.37 2.44
N ILE A 10 -26.19 8.41 3.18
CA ILE A 10 -24.78 8.84 3.27
C ILE A 10 -23.84 7.75 3.82
N GLY A 11 -24.31 6.92 4.77
CA GLY A 11 -23.52 5.81 5.31
C GLY A 11 -23.28 4.70 4.28
N LEU A 12 -24.29 4.38 3.46
CA LEU A 12 -24.18 3.39 2.40
C LEU A 12 -23.28 3.90 1.27
N MET A 13 -23.38 5.18 0.92
CA MET A 13 -22.51 5.83 -0.05
C MET A 13 -21.04 5.81 0.42
N ALA A 14 -20.78 6.19 1.67
CA ALA A 14 -19.43 6.17 2.25
C ALA A 14 -18.81 4.77 2.23
N PHE A 15 -19.59 3.75 2.55
CA PHE A 15 -19.14 2.35 2.50
C PHE A 15 -18.68 1.93 1.10
N PHE A 16 -19.49 2.22 0.06
CA PHE A 16 -19.11 1.90 -1.31
C PHE A 16 -17.89 2.70 -1.80
N MET A 17 -17.75 3.96 -1.37
CA MET A 17 -16.58 4.77 -1.70
C MET A 17 -15.28 4.19 -1.12
N VAL A 18 -15.30 3.76 0.15
CA VAL A 18 -14.13 3.12 0.78
C VAL A 18 -13.73 1.85 0.03
N ILE A 19 -14.70 1.01 -0.32
CA ILE A 19 -14.43 -0.21 -1.10
C ILE A 19 -13.81 0.15 -2.45
N ALA A 20 -14.42 1.09 -3.19
CA ALA A 20 -13.96 1.47 -4.52
C ALA A 20 -12.51 1.98 -4.51
N VAL A 21 -12.14 2.85 -3.57
CA VAL A 21 -10.77 3.38 -3.45
C VAL A 21 -9.78 2.33 -2.97
N SER A 22 -10.19 1.41 -2.10
CA SER A 22 -9.30 0.40 -1.50
C SER A 22 -8.83 -0.67 -2.50
N ILE A 23 -9.58 -0.92 -3.58
CA ILE A 23 -9.23 -1.94 -4.59
C ILE A 23 -7.85 -1.67 -5.20
N GLY A 24 -7.49 -0.42 -5.47
CA GLY A 24 -6.18 -0.07 -6.02
C GLY A 24 -5.03 -0.46 -5.09
N GLY A 25 -5.14 -0.06 -3.81
CA GLY A 25 -4.14 -0.41 -2.79
C GLY A 25 -4.02 -1.92 -2.57
N LEU A 26 -5.16 -2.63 -2.53
CA LEU A 26 -5.17 -4.08 -2.36
C LEU A 26 -4.55 -4.82 -3.54
N THR A 27 -4.80 -4.40 -4.77
CA THR A 27 -4.29 -5.08 -5.96
C THR A 27 -2.82 -4.79 -6.25
N GLN A 28 -2.31 -3.63 -5.83
CA GLN A 28 -0.93 -3.22 -6.13
C GLN A 28 0.03 -3.45 -4.96
N ILE A 29 -0.37 -3.15 -3.73
CA ILE A 29 0.53 -3.19 -2.57
C ILE A 29 0.57 -4.60 -1.96
N VAL A 30 -0.59 -5.24 -1.80
CA VAL A 30 -0.66 -6.53 -1.09
C VAL A 30 0.15 -7.63 -1.77
N PRO A 31 0.13 -7.80 -3.11
CA PRO A 31 0.94 -8.83 -3.76
C PRO A 31 2.45 -8.65 -3.55
N LEU A 32 2.93 -7.41 -3.42
CA LEU A 32 4.36 -7.12 -3.25
C LEU A 32 4.92 -7.68 -1.94
N PHE A 33 4.11 -7.82 -0.89
CA PHE A 33 4.56 -8.46 0.36
C PHE A 33 4.92 -9.94 0.21
N PHE A 34 4.38 -10.60 -0.82
CA PHE A 34 4.58 -12.03 -1.06
C PHE A 34 5.53 -12.31 -2.23
N GLN A 35 6.09 -11.26 -2.83
CA GLN A 35 6.94 -11.39 -4.01
C GLN A 35 8.42 -11.49 -3.61
N ASP A 36 9.06 -12.63 -3.89
CA ASP A 36 10.44 -12.91 -3.46
C ASP A 36 11.45 -11.92 -4.03
N VAL A 37 11.26 -11.49 -5.28
CA VAL A 37 12.21 -10.57 -5.95
C VAL A 37 12.25 -9.18 -5.32
N THR A 38 11.23 -8.78 -4.56
CA THR A 38 11.19 -7.49 -3.87
C THR A 38 11.56 -7.58 -2.39
N ASN A 39 11.46 -8.76 -1.78
CA ASN A 39 11.65 -8.94 -0.34
C ASN A 39 12.99 -9.59 0.03
N ASN A 40 13.60 -10.36 -0.87
CA ASN A 40 14.88 -11.00 -0.58
C ASN A 40 16.06 -10.09 -0.94
N PRO A 41 16.96 -9.79 0.03
CA PRO A 41 18.15 -9.03 -0.25
C PRO A 41 19.11 -9.82 -1.16
N VAL A 42 19.92 -9.10 -1.93
CA VAL A 42 20.97 -9.70 -2.75
C VAL A 42 21.96 -10.45 -1.87
N GLU A 43 22.49 -11.56 -2.36
CA GLU A 43 23.47 -12.39 -1.65
C GLU A 43 24.66 -11.53 -1.15
N GLY A 44 24.99 -11.67 0.13
CA GLY A 44 26.07 -10.94 0.79
C GLY A 44 25.75 -9.49 1.20
N MET A 45 24.55 -8.98 0.89
CA MET A 45 24.10 -7.66 1.36
C MET A 45 23.99 -7.65 2.90
N LYS A 46 24.55 -6.62 3.53
CA LYS A 46 24.45 -6.38 4.97
C LYS A 46 23.69 -5.09 5.25
N PRO A 47 23.07 -4.96 6.45
CA PRO A 47 22.58 -3.66 6.91
C PRO A 47 23.69 -2.62 6.89
N ARG A 48 23.32 -1.36 6.57
CA ARG A 48 24.25 -0.23 6.58
C ARG A 48 24.90 -0.08 7.95
N ASN A 49 26.19 0.26 7.97
CA ASN A 49 26.86 0.57 9.23
C ASN A 49 26.36 1.92 9.81
N ALA A 50 26.68 2.21 11.07
CA ALA A 50 26.17 3.41 11.74
C ALA A 50 26.53 4.70 10.97
N LEU A 51 27.77 4.82 10.48
CA LEU A 51 28.21 6.01 9.75
C LEU A 51 27.50 6.15 8.39
N GLU A 52 27.29 5.04 7.67
CA GLU A 52 26.54 5.02 6.39
C GLU A 52 25.05 5.30 6.58
N LEU A 53 24.48 4.86 7.70
CA LEU A 53 23.08 5.13 8.04
C LEU A 53 22.87 6.63 8.31
N GLU A 54 23.71 7.22 9.16
CA GLU A 54 23.70 8.67 9.41
C GLU A 54 23.99 9.46 8.13
N GLY A 55 24.95 9.00 7.31
CA GLY A 55 25.23 9.60 6.02
C GLY A 55 24.05 9.56 5.04
N ARG A 56 23.23 8.49 5.08
CA ARG A 56 21.99 8.38 4.29
C ARG A 56 20.93 9.36 4.80
N ASP A 57 20.76 9.49 6.12
CA ASP A 57 19.68 10.31 6.69
C ASP A 57 19.92 11.81 6.49
N VAL A 58 21.19 12.20 6.27
CA VAL A 58 21.60 13.56 5.89
C VAL A 58 21.37 13.85 4.40
N TYR A 59 21.45 12.85 3.53
CA TYR A 59 21.31 12.97 2.08
C TYR A 59 19.85 13.16 1.66
#